data_AF-A0A9P1KBV6-F1
#
_entry.id   AF-A0A9P1KBV6-F1
#
_cell.length_a   1.000
_cell.length_b   1.000
_cell.length_c   1.000
_cell.angle_alpha   90.00
_cell.angle_beta   90.00
_cell.angle_gamma   90.00
#
_symmetry.space_group_name_H-M   'P 1'
#
loop_
_entity.id
_entity.type
_entity.pdbx_description
1 polymer ?
#
loop_
_entity_poly.entity_id
_entity_poly.type
_entity_poly.pdbx_seq_one_letter_code
_entity_poly.pdbx_strand_id
1 'polypeptide(L)'
;MEIAKVSETGQIIIPPEMRKIYSLDVGTEIILTDTGKGILIQPKPPFSPTTLNEVAGCLKYQGSPKTLEDMESAISQGIQEQWHDCS
;
A
#
# COMPACT_ATOMS: atom_id res chain seq x y z
N MET A 1 8.91 -1.84 25.12
CA MET A 1 9.51 -0.50 25.01
C MET A 1 10.85 -0.68 24.33
N GLU A 2 10.99 -0.24 23.09
CA GLU A 2 12.28 -0.26 22.38
C GLU A 2 12.90 1.13 22.43
N ILE A 3 14.23 1.19 22.61
CA ILE A 3 14.98 2.43 22.71
C ILE A 3 15.70 2.61 21.37
N ALA A 4 15.33 3.65 20.63
CA ALA A 4 16.05 4.06 19.43
C ALA A 4 17.09 5.14 19.78
N LYS A 5 18.26 5.08 19.14
CA LYS A 5 19.28 6.14 19.25
C LYS A 5 19.14 7.08 18.06
N VAL A 6 19.32 8.36 18.36
CA VAL A 6 19.45 9.41 17.35
C VAL A 6 20.94 9.53 16.99
N SER A 7 21.26 9.54 15.71
CA SER A 7 22.62 9.81 15.22
C SER A 7 22.97 11.30 15.37
N GLU A 8 24.25 11.64 15.19
CA GLU A 8 24.72 13.03 15.15
C GLU A 8 24.04 13.85 14.04
N THR A 9 23.58 13.19 12.98
CA THR A 9 22.85 13.79 11.87
C THR A 9 21.34 13.90 12.09
N GLY A 10 20.85 13.50 13.27
CA GLY A 10 19.41 13.53 13.60
C GLY A 10 18.61 12.35 13.04
N GLN A 11 19.26 11.31 12.53
CA GLN A 11 18.59 10.12 12.01
C GLN A 11 18.23 9.19 13.15
N ILE A 12 17.02 8.62 13.11
CA ILE A 12 16.56 7.62 14.08
C ILE A 12 16.70 6.23 13.45
N ILE A 13 17.45 5.36 14.12
CA ILE A 13 17.57 3.96 13.68
C ILE A 13 16.38 3.18 14.23
N ILE A 14 15.48 2.76 13.34
CA ILE A 14 14.36 1.90 13.69
C ILE A 14 14.87 0.45 13.86
N PRO A 15 14.63 -0.19 15.01
CA PRO A 15 14.98 -1.60 15.23
C PRO A 15 14.39 -2.52 14.15
N PRO A 16 15.07 -3.63 13.81
CA PRO A 16 14.63 -4.53 12.74
C PRO A 16 13.26 -5.18 13.03
N GLU A 17 12.92 -5.42 14.29
CA GLU A 17 11.63 -6.00 14.68
C GLU A 17 10.47 -5.05 14.33
N MET A 18 10.62 -3.76 14.65
CA MET A 18 9.66 -2.73 14.28
C MET A 18 9.58 -2.53 12.77
N ARG A 19 10.70 -2.62 12.03
CA ARG A 19 10.67 -2.53 10.56
C ARG A 19 9.80 -3.62 9.94
N LYS A 20 9.86 -4.85 10.43
CA LYS A 20 9.03 -5.97 9.95
C LYS A 20 7.56 -5.79 10.28
N ILE A 21 7.24 -5.37 11.51
CA ILE A 21 5.85 -5.21 11.96
C ILE A 21 5.12 -4.13 11.16
N TYR A 22 5.82 -3.03 10.83
CA TYR A 22 5.23 -1.88 10.14
C TYR A 22 5.59 -1.79 8.65
N SER A 23 6.21 -2.84 8.08
CA SER A 23 6.65 -2.91 6.68
C SER A 23 7.45 -1.67 6.23
N LEU A 24 8.37 -1.24 7.08
CA LEU A 24 9.25 -0.08 6.85
C LEU A 24 10.53 -0.54 6.14
N ASP A 25 10.37 -0.89 4.88
CA ASP A 25 11.47 -1.25 3.98
C ASP A 25 12.25 -0.01 3.48
N VAL A 26 13.42 -0.26 2.90
CA VAL A 26 14.25 0.81 2.33
C VAL A 26 13.48 1.50 1.20
N GLY A 27 13.33 2.82 1.30
CA GLY A 27 12.58 3.63 0.34
C GLY A 27 11.12 3.88 0.72
N THR A 28 10.61 3.28 1.79
CA THR A 28 9.27 3.61 2.31
C THR A 28 9.26 5.04 2.83
N GLU A 29 8.41 5.88 2.24
CA GLU A 29 8.12 7.20 2.79
C GLU A 29 7.38 7.06 4.13
N ILE A 30 7.81 7.80 5.15
CA ILE A 30 7.19 7.82 6.47
C ILE A 30 6.59 9.19 6.77
N ILE A 31 5.47 9.18 7.48
CA ILE A 31 4.82 10.36 8.01
C ILE A 31 5.23 10.49 9.48
N LEU A 32 5.72 11.69 9.85
CA LEU A 32 6.00 12.06 11.23
C LEU A 32 4.91 13.04 11.69
N THR A 33 4.19 12.68 12.74
CA THR A 33 3.16 13.55 13.33
C THR A 33 3.48 13.85 14.77
N ASP A 34 3.51 15.13 15.13
CA ASP A 34 3.62 15.56 16.52
C ASP A 34 2.29 15.34 17.24
N THR A 35 2.31 14.58 18.33
CA THR A 35 1.12 14.27 19.14
C THR A 35 1.13 15.01 20.49
N GLY A 36 2.07 15.93 20.71
CA GLY A 36 2.33 16.62 21.97
C GLY A 36 3.00 15.77 23.05
N LYS A 37 2.80 14.44 23.04
CA LYS A 37 3.46 13.48 23.96
C LYS A 37 4.65 12.76 23.32
N GLY A 38 4.78 12.86 22.01
CA GLY A 38 5.81 12.18 21.23
C GLY A 38 5.52 12.28 19.74
N ILE A 39 6.39 11.66 18.95
CA ILE A 39 6.28 11.62 17.50
C ILE A 39 5.65 10.28 17.11
N LEU A 40 4.53 10.33 16.40
CA LEU A 40 3.95 9.17 15.76
C LEU A 40 4.62 8.97 14.39
N ILE A 41 5.14 7.77 14.16
CA ILE A 41 5.81 7.37 12.92
C ILE A 41 4.91 6.35 12.23
N GLN A 42 4.46 6.64 11.02
CA GLN A 42 3.61 5.74 10.24
C GLN A 42 4.10 5.67 8.79
N PRO A 43 4.02 4.51 8.12
CA PRO A 43 4.26 4.44 6.68
C PRO A 43 3.25 5.34 5.95
N LYS A 44 3.73 6.09 4.96
CA LYS A 44 2.84 6.85 4.08
C LYS A 44 2.06 5.86 3.23
N PRO A 45 0.71 5.89 3.27
CA PRO A 45 -0.08 5.03 2.41
C PRO A 45 0.23 5.36 0.94
N PRO A 46 0.33 4.34 0.06
CA PRO A 46 0.64 4.55 -1.36
C PRO A 46 -0.44 5.37 -2.08
N PHE A 47 -1.65 5.39 -1.53
CA PHE A 47 -2.77 6.15 -2.04
C PHE A 47 -3.20 7.18 -1.01
N SER A 48 -3.53 8.38 -1.48
CA SER A 48 -4.23 9.36 -0.68
C SER A 48 -5.51 8.74 -0.11
N PRO A 49 -5.88 9.02 1.15
CA PRO A 49 -7.12 8.53 1.71
C PRO A 49 -8.29 9.03 0.84
N THR A 50 -8.98 8.10 0.18
CA THR A 50 -10.18 8.40 -0.59
C THR A 50 -11.40 8.33 0.33
N THR A 51 -12.26 9.33 0.21
CA THR A 51 -13.53 9.38 0.94
C THR A 51 -14.58 8.53 0.22
N LEU A 52 -15.59 8.05 0.97
CA LEU A 52 -16.73 7.32 0.36
C LEU A 52 -17.41 8.11 -0.76
N ASN A 53 -17.44 9.45 -0.65
CA ASN A 53 -17.98 10.32 -1.70
C ASN A 53 -17.17 10.29 -3.00
N GLU A 54 -15.84 10.12 -2.91
CA GLU A 54 -14.95 10.05 -4.09
C GLU A 54 -15.05 8.69 -4.79
N VAL A 55 -15.38 7.62 -4.08
CA VAL A 55 -15.55 6.27 -4.66
C VAL A 55 -17.02 5.90 -4.97
N ALA A 56 -17.99 6.66 -4.44
CA ALA A 56 -19.42 6.43 -4.70
C ALA A 56 -19.77 6.50 -6.20
N GLY A 57 -18.99 7.25 -7.00
CA GLY A 57 -19.12 7.28 -8.45
C GLY A 57 -18.71 5.97 -9.14
N CYS A 58 -17.77 5.21 -8.56
CA CYS A 58 -17.28 3.93 -9.10
C CYS A 58 -18.18 2.75 -8.74
N LEU A 59 -19.10 2.90 -7.78
CA LEU A 59 -20.12 1.89 -7.46
C LEU A 59 -21.23 1.82 -8.51
N LYS A 60 -21.32 2.81 -9.42
CA LYS A 60 -22.30 2.82 -10.52
C LYS A 60 -21.88 1.94 -11.70
N TYR A 61 -21.31 0.77 -11.44
CA TYR A 61 -21.20 -0.24 -12.49
C TYR A 61 -22.62 -0.72 -12.80
N GLN A 62 -23.19 -0.20 -13.90
CA GLN A 62 -24.55 -0.51 -14.37
C GLN A 62 -24.60 -1.77 -15.25
N GLY A 63 -23.45 -2.41 -15.49
CA GLY A 63 -23.37 -3.67 -16.21
C GLY A 63 -23.74 -4.86 -15.32
N SER A 64 -24.10 -5.98 -15.95
CA SER A 64 -24.29 -7.24 -15.24
C SER A 64 -22.99 -7.63 -14.52
N PRO A 65 -23.06 -8.01 -13.23
CA PRO A 65 -21.87 -8.49 -12.53
C PRO A 65 -21.31 -9.69 -13.28
N LYS A 66 -19.99 -9.66 -13.55
CA LYS A 66 -19.29 -10.80 -14.13
C LYS A 66 -19.30 -11.95 -13.14
N THR A 67 -19.55 -13.15 -13.64
CA THR A 67 -19.43 -14.36 -12.83
C THR A 67 -17.96 -14.66 -12.56
N LEU A 68 -17.68 -15.49 -11.55
CA LEU A 68 -16.32 -15.95 -11.31
C LEU A 68 -15.75 -16.71 -12.52
N GLU A 69 -16.60 -17.43 -13.25
CA GLU A 69 -16.22 -18.14 -14.48
C GLU A 69 -15.82 -17.17 -15.60
N ASP A 70 -16.54 -16.06 -15.77
CA ASP A 70 -16.16 -15.01 -16.72
C ASP A 70 -14.80 -14.38 -16.36
N MET A 71 -14.51 -14.19 -15.07
CA MET A 71 -13.23 -13.64 -14.61
C MET A 71 -12.08 -14.61 -14.89
N GLU A 72 -12.26 -15.90 -14.56
CA GLU A 72 -11.26 -16.93 -14.79
C GLU A 72 -10.97 -17.12 -16.29
N SER A 73 -12.02 -17.11 -17.12
CA SER A 73 -11.88 -17.18 -18.58
C SER A 73 -11.12 -15.97 -19.13
N ALA A 74 -11.42 -14.75 -18.65
CA ALA A 74 -10.73 -13.54 -19.09
C ALA A 74 -9.25 -13.52 -18.68
N ILE A 75 -8.93 -13.99 -17.47
CA ILE A 75 -7.53 -14.15 -17.01
C ILE A 75 -6.81 -15.17 -17.90
N SER A 76 -7.44 -16.32 -18.15
CA SER A 76 -6.87 -17.37 -19.00
C SER A 76 -6.62 -16.90 -20.43
N GLN A 77 -7.55 -16.15 -21.01
CA GLN A 77 -7.39 -15.53 -22.34
C GLN A 77 -6.28 -14.48 -22.34
N GLY A 78 -6.27 -13.56 -21.39
CA GLY A 78 -5.23 -12.52 -21.30
C GLY A 78 -3.83 -13.09 -21.13
N ILE A 79 -3.71 -14.21 -20.39
CA ILE A 79 -2.48 -14.99 -20.35
C ILE A 79 -2.16 -15.49 -21.77
N GLN A 80 -3.03 -16.27 -22.41
CA GLN A 80 -2.77 -16.82 -23.76
C GLN A 80 -2.36 -15.77 -24.81
N GLU A 81 -3.04 -14.62 -24.84
CA GLU A 81 -2.73 -13.51 -25.74
C GLU A 81 -1.33 -12.94 -25.46
N GLN A 82 -0.96 -12.72 -24.20
CA GLN A 82 0.37 -12.23 -23.82
C GLN A 82 1.48 -13.24 -24.15
N TRP A 83 1.19 -14.55 -24.14
CA TRP A 83 2.14 -15.59 -24.57
C TRP A 83 2.32 -15.62 -26.09
N HIS A 84 1.29 -15.31 -26.87
CA HIS A 84 1.36 -15.25 -28.33
C HIS A 84 2.18 -14.05 -28.86
N ASP A 85 2.17 -12.91 -28.15
CA ASP A 85 2.96 -11.73 -28.51
C ASP A 85 4.47 -11.87 -28.19
N CYS A 86 4.88 -12.93 -27.49
CA CYS A 86 6.29 -13.24 -27.19
C CYS A 86 6.91 -14.29 -28.14
N SER A 87 6.19 -14.77 -29.15
CA SER A 87 6.64 -15.80 -30.10
C SER A 87 7.14 -15.23 -31.43
#